data_AF-A0AAV5Q9G9-F1
#
_entry.id   AF-A0AAV5Q9G9-F1
#
_cell.length_a   1.000
_cell.length_b   1.000
_cell.length_c   1.000
_cell.angle_alpha   90.00
_cell.angle_beta   90.00
_cell.angle_gamma   90.00
#
_symmetry.space_group_name_H-M   'P 1'
#
loop_
_entity.id
_entity.type
_entity.pdbx_description
1 polymer ?
#
loop_
_entity_poly.entity_id
_entity_poly.type
_entity_poly.pdbx_seq_one_letter_code
_entity_poly.pdbx_strand_id
1 'polypeptide(L)'
;MSADHTSLNSQVSQYLNIDLHLSDLEQDDIPLLDVKPIIDKRSFSHPVRDSTKQISVPTRFKELEQSTTSTNQCPFCSKTFQHSGSLGRHLDKQKGSPLHPIDEINKLRANVARRGDPESVKARLLERRKEYNRRDYVKQKNRVRRQIQHRYEKVKNNHLMKFYRKISIPKVPVVPSFAFLVLSFLPNSLWPSDPPTAETYRILTTHLENDDIKKKLAVFNPNTNIPWNEKVTISFENWQTLPLAAKREIWNREQRRIAQELLGNLTYFDFAVRKDWATHLMNEKKEQIDVDDISSDEDKFKLVEDAGDKLEDKYKLDDAELAAVAAAAAAAVKGYTEDQGLS
;
A
#
# COMPACT_ATOMS: atom_id res chain seq x y z
N MET A 1 -3.98 -37.78 -4.02
CA MET A 1 -3.76 -36.45 -4.63
C MET A 1 -4.26 -35.42 -3.63
N SER A 2 -3.38 -34.98 -2.73
CA SER A 2 -3.66 -33.94 -1.73
C SER A 2 -3.50 -32.58 -2.37
N ALA A 3 -4.48 -31.70 -2.20
CA ALA A 3 -4.37 -30.29 -2.54
C ALA A 3 -4.25 -29.48 -1.26
N ASP A 4 -3.09 -28.84 -1.09
CA ASP A 4 -2.77 -27.94 0.00
C ASP A 4 -3.61 -26.66 -0.10
N HIS A 5 -4.47 -26.42 0.88
CA HIS A 5 -5.13 -25.14 1.12
C HIS A 5 -4.70 -24.59 2.49
N THR A 6 -3.49 -24.04 2.55
CA THR A 6 -2.97 -23.33 3.72
C THR A 6 -2.21 -22.09 3.27
N SER A 7 -2.93 -20.99 3.01
CA SER A 7 -2.38 -19.63 3.12
C SER A 7 -3.51 -18.62 2.92
N LEU A 8 -4.01 -18.03 4.01
CA LEU A 8 -4.73 -16.73 3.99
C LEU A 8 -5.08 -16.14 5.37
N ASN A 9 -4.75 -16.79 6.50
CA ASN A 9 -5.21 -16.32 7.83
C ASN A 9 -4.18 -15.54 8.68
N SER A 10 -3.13 -14.96 8.10
CA SER A 10 -2.11 -14.21 8.88
C SER A 10 -2.29 -12.68 8.92
N GLN A 11 -3.33 -12.08 8.32
CA GLN A 11 -3.42 -10.61 8.19
C GLN A 11 -4.44 -9.90 9.09
N VAL A 12 -5.17 -10.60 9.98
CA VAL A 12 -6.25 -9.96 10.76
C VAL A 12 -5.83 -9.53 12.18
N SER A 13 -4.64 -9.92 12.66
CA SER A 13 -4.28 -9.72 14.08
C SER A 13 -3.45 -8.47 14.40
N GLN A 14 -3.26 -7.53 13.47
CA GLN A 14 -2.41 -6.33 13.67
C GLN A 14 -3.18 -5.00 13.90
N TYR A 15 -4.51 -4.99 13.97
CA TYR A 15 -5.29 -3.73 13.94
C TYR A 15 -6.01 -3.33 15.26
N LEU A 16 -5.64 -3.88 16.41
CA LEU A 16 -6.33 -3.58 17.68
C LEU A 16 -5.47 -3.03 18.84
N ASN A 17 -4.31 -2.44 18.56
CA ASN A 17 -3.62 -1.56 19.52
C ASN A 17 -3.25 -0.25 18.82
N ILE A 18 -4.13 0.75 18.90
CA ILE A 18 -3.77 2.15 18.67
C ILE A 18 -4.33 2.93 19.86
N ASP A 19 -3.49 3.06 20.88
CA ASP A 19 -3.65 4.10 21.89
C ASP A 19 -3.44 5.46 21.23
N LEU A 20 -4.33 6.39 21.57
CA LEU A 20 -4.28 7.79 21.23
C LEU A 20 -3.15 8.46 22.00
N HIS A 21 -1.98 8.60 21.38
CA HIS A 21 -1.07 9.71 21.66
C HIS A 21 -0.63 10.33 20.35
N LEU A 22 -1.42 11.30 19.87
CA LEU A 22 -1.11 12.14 18.72
C LEU A 22 -0.81 13.57 19.19
N SER A 23 0.28 13.69 19.93
CA SER A 23 0.92 14.95 20.25
C SER A 23 2.40 14.61 20.39
N ASP A 24 3.23 15.18 19.51
CA ASP A 24 4.69 15.11 19.49
C ASP A 24 5.35 13.99 18.66
N LEU A 25 5.02 13.93 17.36
CA LEU A 25 5.96 13.40 16.37
C LEU A 25 6.44 14.52 15.44
N GLU A 26 7.59 15.05 15.81
CA GLU A 26 8.49 15.76 14.92
C GLU A 26 8.82 14.87 13.71
N GLN A 27 8.37 15.34 12.54
CA GLN A 27 9.19 15.51 11.35
C GLN A 27 10.31 14.49 11.09
N ASP A 28 9.94 13.26 10.72
CA ASP A 28 10.84 12.35 10.01
C ASP A 28 10.24 11.85 8.68
N ASP A 29 11.12 11.77 7.69
CA ASP A 29 10.88 11.44 6.30
C ASP A 29 10.03 10.17 6.11
N ILE A 30 8.76 10.35 5.70
CA ILE A 30 7.96 9.25 5.15
C ILE A 30 8.43 9.03 3.70
N PRO A 31 9.11 7.92 3.37
CA PRO A 31 9.42 7.63 1.98
C PRO A 31 8.12 7.38 1.23
N LEU A 32 7.89 8.19 0.19
CA LEU A 32 6.80 8.01 -0.75
C LEU A 32 6.94 6.62 -1.38
N LEU A 33 6.13 5.65 -0.94
CA LEU A 33 6.07 4.33 -1.53
C LEU A 33 5.59 4.46 -2.98
N ASP A 34 6.41 4.01 -3.92
CA ASP A 34 6.07 3.86 -5.34
C ASP A 34 4.94 2.84 -5.47
N VAL A 35 3.70 3.34 -5.54
CA VAL A 35 2.53 2.51 -5.88
C VAL A 35 2.64 2.18 -7.37
N LYS A 36 3.18 0.99 -7.67
CA LYS A 36 3.10 0.43 -9.03
C LYS A 36 1.63 0.25 -9.39
N PRO A 37 1.20 0.65 -10.61
CA PRO A 37 -0.15 0.35 -11.06
C PRO A 37 -0.36 -1.16 -11.11
N ILE A 38 -1.43 -1.62 -10.49
CA ILE A 38 -1.94 -2.99 -10.60
C ILE A 38 -2.46 -3.14 -12.03
N ILE A 39 -1.63 -3.72 -12.90
CA ILE A 39 -2.03 -4.12 -14.24
C ILE A 39 -2.90 -5.37 -14.09
N ASP A 40 -4.18 -5.19 -14.35
CA ASP A 40 -5.16 -6.27 -14.46
C ASP A 40 -4.75 -7.22 -15.59
N LYS A 41 -4.28 -8.43 -15.22
CA LYS A 41 -4.00 -9.51 -16.17
C LYS A 41 -5.30 -10.24 -16.47
N ARG A 42 -6.11 -9.71 -17.40
CA ARG A 42 -7.09 -10.54 -18.11
C ARG A 42 -6.33 -11.50 -19.03
N SER A 43 -6.36 -12.77 -18.67
CA SER A 43 -5.85 -13.91 -19.42
C SER A 43 -6.64 -14.09 -20.72
N PHE A 44 -6.01 -13.74 -21.85
CA PHE A 44 -6.38 -14.26 -23.17
C PHE A 44 -5.58 -15.54 -23.42
N SER A 45 -6.30 -16.66 -23.53
CA SER A 45 -5.77 -17.95 -23.97
C SER A 45 -5.57 -17.93 -25.49
N HIS A 46 -4.34 -18.16 -25.93
CA HIS A 46 -4.06 -18.57 -27.31
C HIS A 46 -3.50 -20.00 -27.34
N PRO A 47 -3.84 -20.77 -28.38
CA PRO A 47 -3.60 -22.21 -28.42
C PRO A 47 -2.13 -22.54 -28.66
N VAL A 48 -1.67 -23.54 -27.90
CA VAL A 48 -0.37 -24.20 -28.00
C VAL A 48 -0.27 -24.92 -29.35
N ARG A 49 0.75 -24.58 -30.14
CA ARG A 49 1.22 -25.41 -31.26
C ARG A 49 2.53 -26.07 -30.85
N ASP A 50 2.46 -27.38 -30.65
CA ASP A 50 3.59 -28.27 -30.52
C ASP A 50 4.39 -28.32 -31.82
N SER A 51 5.71 -28.10 -31.70
CA SER A 51 6.70 -28.50 -32.71
C SER A 51 8.06 -28.60 -32.04
N THR A 52 8.32 -29.76 -31.47
CA THR A 52 9.63 -30.26 -31.05
C THR A 52 10.54 -30.40 -32.28
N LYS A 53 11.53 -29.51 -32.39
CA LYS A 53 12.77 -29.78 -33.15
C LYS A 53 13.96 -29.46 -32.25
N GLN A 54 14.56 -30.51 -31.71
CA GLN A 54 15.83 -30.46 -31.03
C GLN A 54 16.92 -30.11 -32.05
N ILE A 55 17.48 -28.92 -31.94
CA ILE A 55 18.69 -28.50 -32.66
C ILE A 55 19.79 -28.46 -31.61
N SER A 56 20.70 -29.43 -31.67
CA SER A 56 21.92 -29.47 -30.87
C SER A 56 22.85 -28.34 -31.31
N VAL A 57 23.05 -27.35 -30.44
CA VAL A 57 24.04 -26.29 -30.65
C VAL A 57 25.36 -26.74 -30.02
N PRO A 58 26.50 -26.70 -30.74
CA PRO A 58 27.79 -27.04 -30.19
C PRO A 58 28.30 -25.90 -29.31
N THR A 59 28.38 -26.16 -28.01
CA THR A 59 28.98 -25.28 -27.00
C THR A 59 30.50 -25.27 -27.18
N ARG A 60 31.02 -24.35 -28.00
CA ARG A 60 32.45 -24.01 -28.03
C ARG A 60 32.65 -22.71 -27.27
N PHE A 61 32.77 -22.80 -25.94
CA PHE A 61 33.30 -21.72 -25.12
C PHE A 61 34.75 -21.48 -25.55
N LYS A 62 34.97 -20.45 -26.37
CA LYS A 62 36.28 -19.85 -26.55
C LYS A 62 36.46 -18.80 -25.46
N GLU A 63 37.40 -19.09 -24.58
CA GLU A 63 38.01 -18.15 -23.65
C GLU A 63 38.52 -16.94 -24.46
N LEU A 64 37.94 -15.76 -24.21
CA LEU A 64 38.17 -14.57 -25.02
C LEU A 64 39.35 -13.79 -24.42
N GLU A 65 40.54 -14.04 -24.95
CA GLU A 65 41.66 -13.12 -24.82
C GLU A 65 41.25 -11.75 -25.42
N GLN A 66 41.48 -10.69 -24.66
CA GLN A 66 41.15 -9.31 -24.99
C GLN A 66 42.00 -8.80 -26.17
N SER A 67 41.65 -9.22 -27.39
CA SER A 67 42.19 -8.64 -28.62
C SER A 67 41.32 -7.46 -29.06
N THR A 68 41.98 -6.38 -29.45
CA THR A 68 41.47 -5.02 -29.70
C THR A 68 40.66 -4.90 -31.00
N THR A 69 39.58 -5.67 -31.15
CA THR A 69 38.73 -5.65 -32.36
C THR A 69 37.54 -4.70 -32.20
N SER A 70 37.48 -3.66 -33.05
CA SER A 70 36.36 -2.76 -33.37
C SER A 70 35.23 -2.65 -32.31
N THR A 71 35.24 -1.57 -31.54
CA THR A 71 34.42 -1.28 -30.34
C THR A 71 32.88 -1.31 -30.50
N ASN A 72 32.34 -1.58 -31.68
CA ASN A 72 30.90 -1.50 -31.97
C ASN A 72 30.32 -2.77 -32.64
N GLN A 73 30.87 -3.95 -32.37
CA GLN A 73 30.31 -5.23 -32.84
C GLN A 73 29.51 -5.94 -31.73
N CYS A 74 28.37 -6.54 -32.07
CA CYS A 74 27.59 -7.35 -31.13
C CYS A 74 28.28 -8.70 -30.87
N PRO A 75 28.54 -9.09 -29.61
CA PRO A 75 29.25 -10.34 -29.29
C PRO A 75 28.43 -11.61 -29.60
N PHE A 76 27.12 -11.48 -29.75
CA PHE A 76 26.19 -12.59 -29.91
C PHE A 76 25.89 -12.94 -31.39
N CYS A 77 25.66 -11.91 -32.20
CA CYS A 77 25.30 -12.08 -33.62
C CYS A 77 26.33 -11.49 -34.59
N SER A 78 27.44 -10.97 -34.08
CA SER A 78 28.56 -10.41 -34.85
C SER A 78 28.18 -9.26 -35.79
N LYS A 79 26.99 -8.67 -35.67
CA LYS A 79 26.60 -7.46 -36.42
C LYS A 79 27.43 -6.27 -35.96
N THR A 80 27.93 -5.51 -36.92
CA THR A 80 28.69 -4.28 -36.68
C THR A 80 27.75 -3.07 -36.69
N PHE A 81 28.01 -2.10 -35.82
CA PHE A 81 27.24 -0.86 -35.68
C PHE A 81 28.17 0.34 -35.86
N GLN A 82 27.63 1.44 -36.40
CA GLN A 82 28.39 2.69 -36.55
C GLN A 82 28.68 3.37 -35.20
N HIS A 83 27.80 3.21 -34.22
CA HIS A 83 27.90 3.86 -32.91
C HIS A 83 27.57 2.90 -31.76
N SER A 84 28.21 3.09 -30.60
CA SER A 84 27.94 2.34 -29.36
C SER A 84 26.49 2.51 -28.87
N GLY A 85 25.88 3.66 -29.16
CA GLY A 85 24.46 3.93 -28.92
C GLY A 85 23.53 2.98 -29.69
N SER A 86 23.83 2.74 -30.97
CA SER A 86 23.09 1.84 -31.86
C SER A 86 23.27 0.38 -31.45
N LEU A 87 24.48 -0.02 -31.07
CA LEU A 87 24.74 -1.34 -30.48
C LEU A 87 23.91 -1.55 -29.20
N GLY A 88 23.86 -0.56 -28.31
CA GLY A 88 23.04 -0.63 -27.10
C GLY A 88 21.54 -0.82 -27.39
N ARG A 89 20.99 -0.07 -28.35
CA ARG A 89 19.59 -0.22 -28.79
C ARG A 89 19.33 -1.59 -29.43
N HIS A 90 20.30 -2.12 -30.18
CA HIS A 90 20.23 -3.46 -30.75
C HIS A 90 20.15 -4.54 -29.65
N LEU A 91 21.03 -4.47 -28.63
CA LEU A 91 21.01 -5.38 -27.49
C LEU A 91 19.69 -5.30 -26.71
N ASP A 92 19.14 -4.10 -26.53
CA ASP A 92 17.83 -3.91 -25.86
C ASP A 92 16.68 -4.53 -26.69
N LYS A 93 16.72 -4.43 -28.03
CA LYS A 93 15.70 -4.98 -28.93
C LYS A 93 15.77 -6.51 -29.06
N GLN A 94 16.97 -7.07 -29.03
CA GLN A 94 17.20 -8.52 -29.18
C GLN A 94 17.21 -9.27 -27.84
N LYS A 95 16.98 -8.57 -26.73
CA LYS A 95 16.99 -9.12 -25.38
C LYS A 95 15.99 -10.27 -25.23
N GLY A 96 16.50 -11.44 -24.83
CA GLY A 96 15.68 -12.64 -24.65
C GLY A 96 15.47 -13.47 -25.93
N SER A 97 16.09 -13.08 -27.05
CA SER A 97 16.15 -13.96 -28.22
C SER A 97 17.08 -15.15 -27.95
N PRO A 98 16.91 -16.30 -28.64
CA PRO A 98 17.74 -17.50 -28.40
C PRO A 98 19.25 -17.27 -28.57
N LEU A 99 19.62 -16.29 -29.40
CA LEU A 99 21.01 -15.92 -29.64
C LEU A 99 21.51 -14.85 -28.66
N HIS A 100 20.64 -14.14 -27.94
CA HIS A 100 21.02 -13.07 -27.03
C HIS A 100 20.46 -13.33 -25.62
N PRO A 101 21.20 -14.10 -24.79
CA PRO A 101 20.79 -14.42 -23.44
C PRO A 101 20.63 -13.16 -22.58
N ILE A 102 19.54 -13.14 -21.81
CA ILE A 102 19.10 -11.96 -21.06
C ILE A 102 20.13 -11.52 -20.02
N ASP A 103 20.79 -12.48 -19.38
CA ASP A 103 21.74 -12.23 -18.29
C ASP A 103 23.04 -11.63 -18.78
N GLU A 104 23.55 -12.08 -19.92
CA GLU A 104 24.79 -11.55 -20.50
C GLU A 104 24.59 -10.16 -21.10
N ILE A 105 23.44 -9.91 -21.75
CA ILE A 105 23.08 -8.54 -22.17
C ILE A 105 22.99 -7.62 -20.94
N ASN A 106 22.37 -8.06 -19.85
CA ASN A 106 22.28 -7.26 -18.63
C ASN A 106 23.68 -6.94 -18.07
N LYS A 107 24.62 -7.90 -18.04
CA LYS A 107 26.02 -7.66 -17.64
C LYS A 107 26.73 -6.65 -18.54
N LEU A 108 26.59 -6.81 -19.87
CA LEU A 108 27.16 -5.87 -20.84
C LEU A 108 26.57 -4.47 -20.69
N ARG A 109 25.26 -4.36 -20.45
CA ARG A 109 24.56 -3.08 -20.29
C ARG A 109 24.79 -2.44 -18.92
N ALA A 110 25.05 -3.23 -17.88
CA ALA A 110 25.38 -2.74 -16.54
C ALA A 110 26.71 -1.96 -16.52
N ASN A 111 27.70 -2.41 -17.31
CA ASN A 111 29.01 -1.76 -17.41
C ASN A 111 28.98 -0.50 -18.30
N VAL A 112 27.98 -0.34 -19.17
CA VAL A 112 27.80 0.88 -19.97
C VAL A 112 27.10 1.93 -19.09
N ALA A 113 27.86 2.54 -18.19
CA ALA A 113 27.41 3.60 -17.28
C ALA A 113 27.00 4.86 -18.06
N ARG A 114 25.79 4.89 -18.62
CA ARG A 114 25.28 6.06 -19.36
C ARG A 114 25.00 7.28 -18.47
N ARG A 115 25.07 7.15 -17.14
CA ARG A 115 24.65 8.22 -16.19
C ARG A 115 25.61 8.43 -15.00
N GLY A 116 26.83 7.89 -15.06
CA GLY A 116 27.76 7.93 -13.92
C GLY A 116 27.42 6.92 -12.84
N ASP A 117 28.04 7.09 -11.67
CA ASP A 117 27.84 6.24 -10.50
C ASP A 117 26.36 6.25 -10.03
N PRO A 118 25.70 5.10 -9.84
CA PRO A 118 24.29 5.03 -9.43
C PRO A 118 23.98 5.77 -8.13
N GLU A 119 24.92 5.82 -7.18
CA GLU A 119 24.73 6.56 -5.93
C GLU A 119 24.73 8.06 -6.18
N SER A 120 25.69 8.56 -6.97
CA SER A 120 25.72 9.97 -7.40
C SER A 120 24.45 10.41 -8.14
N VAL A 121 23.84 9.53 -8.93
CA VAL A 121 22.57 9.80 -9.64
C VAL A 121 21.41 9.88 -8.66
N LYS A 122 21.31 8.95 -7.71
CA LYS A 122 20.28 8.98 -6.66
C LYS A 122 20.42 10.24 -5.81
N ALA A 123 21.64 10.60 -5.41
CA ALA A 123 21.92 11.83 -4.66
C ALA A 123 21.48 13.08 -5.44
N ARG A 124 21.80 13.16 -6.74
CA ARG A 124 21.38 14.28 -7.59
C ARG A 124 19.86 14.37 -7.74
N LEU A 125 19.16 13.25 -7.84
CA LEU A 125 17.69 13.21 -7.91
C LEU A 125 17.05 13.61 -6.58
N LEU A 126 17.63 13.18 -5.47
CA LEU A 126 17.19 13.56 -4.13
C LEU A 126 17.35 15.07 -3.91
N GLU A 127 18.49 15.65 -4.31
CA GLU A 127 18.74 17.09 -4.17
C GLU A 127 17.75 17.90 -5.02
N ARG A 128 17.51 17.49 -6.28
CA ARG A 128 16.48 18.12 -7.12
C ARG A 128 15.08 18.03 -6.50
N ARG A 129 14.76 16.90 -5.85
CA ARG A 129 13.47 16.71 -5.15
C ARG A 129 13.38 17.62 -3.93
N LYS A 130 14.46 17.73 -3.14
CA LYS A 130 14.55 18.64 -1.98
C LYS A 130 14.35 20.09 -2.44
N GLU A 131 15.07 20.50 -3.48
CA GLU A 131 14.98 21.86 -4.02
C GLU A 131 13.58 22.18 -4.58
N TYR A 132 12.97 21.24 -5.30
CA TYR A 132 11.58 21.39 -5.74
C TYR A 132 10.61 21.50 -4.55
N ASN A 133 10.76 20.65 -3.53
CA ASN A 133 9.92 20.67 -2.34
C ASN A 133 10.15 21.89 -1.42
N ARG A 134 11.29 22.57 -1.55
CA ARG A 134 11.58 23.83 -0.83
C ARG A 134 10.73 24.99 -1.34
N ARG A 135 10.28 24.98 -2.59
CA ARG A 135 9.47 26.05 -3.19
C ARG A 135 8.13 26.19 -2.48
N ASP A 136 7.72 27.42 -2.16
CA ASP A 136 6.55 27.65 -1.30
C ASP A 136 5.22 27.23 -1.94
N TYR A 137 5.05 27.42 -3.25
CA TYR A 137 3.85 26.91 -3.95
C TYR A 137 3.75 25.38 -3.88
N VAL A 138 4.87 24.66 -3.87
CA VAL A 138 4.90 23.19 -3.74
C VAL A 138 4.53 22.79 -2.32
N LYS A 139 5.06 23.47 -1.30
CA LYS A 139 4.68 23.24 0.10
C LYS A 139 3.18 23.48 0.31
N GLN A 140 2.64 24.57 -0.22
CA GLN A 140 1.22 24.90 -0.11
C GLN A 140 0.35 23.86 -0.82
N LYS A 141 0.71 23.47 -2.05
CA LYS A 141 0.03 22.39 -2.79
C LYS A 141 0.06 21.05 -2.04
N ASN A 142 1.20 20.70 -1.43
CA ASN A 142 1.33 19.49 -0.63
C ASN A 142 0.56 19.57 0.70
N ARG A 143 0.44 20.76 1.31
CA ARG A 143 -0.40 20.98 2.49
C ARG A 143 -1.88 20.73 2.17
N VAL A 144 -2.37 21.32 1.07
CA VAL A 144 -3.75 21.12 0.60
C VAL A 144 -4.02 19.64 0.29
N ARG A 145 -3.11 18.97 -0.45
CA ARG A 145 -3.22 17.52 -0.72
C ARG A 145 -3.31 16.69 0.55
N ARG A 146 -2.48 16.98 1.56
CA ARG A 146 -2.51 16.28 2.86
C ARG A 146 -3.82 16.53 3.60
N GLN A 147 -4.31 17.77 3.60
CA GLN A 147 -5.60 18.10 4.23
C GLN A 147 -6.77 17.36 3.54
N ILE A 148 -6.77 17.29 2.21
CA ILE A 148 -7.77 16.54 1.44
C ILE A 148 -7.70 15.04 1.76
N GLN A 149 -6.50 14.45 1.72
CA GLN A 149 -6.29 13.04 2.03
C GLN A 149 -6.73 12.70 3.46
N HIS A 150 -6.37 13.54 4.43
CA HIS A 150 -6.80 13.39 5.82
C HIS A 150 -8.33 13.48 5.97
N ARG A 151 -9.00 14.37 5.22
CA ARG A 151 -10.47 14.43 5.18
C ARG A 151 -11.05 13.10 4.67
N TYR A 152 -10.50 12.51 3.61
CA TYR A 152 -10.95 11.21 3.08
C TYR A 152 -10.73 10.06 4.05
N GLU A 153 -9.55 9.98 4.66
CA GLU A 153 -9.24 8.95 5.66
C GLU A 153 -10.14 9.07 6.88
N LYS A 154 -10.45 10.29 7.34
CA LYS A 154 -11.40 10.52 8.43
C LYS A 154 -12.80 10.02 8.08
N VAL A 155 -13.27 10.26 6.85
CA VAL A 155 -14.59 9.80 6.37
C VAL A 155 -14.62 8.27 6.32
N LYS A 156 -13.60 7.65 5.70
CA LYS A 156 -13.43 6.19 5.65
C LYS A 156 -13.44 5.56 7.04
N ASN A 157 -12.61 6.09 7.95
CA ASN A 157 -12.50 5.58 9.31
C ASN A 157 -13.80 5.78 10.08
N ASN A 158 -14.48 6.92 9.93
CA ASN A 158 -15.78 7.16 10.53
C ASN A 158 -16.82 6.13 10.06
N HIS A 159 -16.87 5.84 8.76
CA HIS A 159 -17.79 4.84 8.22
C HIS A 159 -17.46 3.41 8.67
N LEU A 160 -16.18 3.03 8.67
CA LEU A 160 -15.76 1.74 9.23
C LEU A 160 -16.13 1.64 10.71
N MET A 161 -15.92 2.69 11.50
CA MET A 161 -16.30 2.72 12.91
C MET A 161 -17.82 2.67 13.09
N LYS A 162 -18.60 3.35 12.25
CA LYS A 162 -20.08 3.22 12.24
C LYS A 162 -20.52 1.80 11.92
N PHE A 163 -19.84 1.12 10.99
CA PHE A 163 -20.09 -0.29 10.69
C PHE A 163 -19.76 -1.18 11.90
N TYR A 164 -18.58 -1.02 12.50
CA TYR A 164 -18.17 -1.80 13.68
C TYR A 164 -19.08 -1.55 14.89
N ARG A 165 -19.63 -0.34 15.06
CA ARG A 165 -20.63 -0.05 16.09
C ARG A 165 -21.97 -0.76 15.88
N LYS A 166 -22.28 -1.21 14.65
CA LYS A 166 -23.46 -2.03 14.37
C LYS A 166 -23.25 -3.50 14.71
N ILE A 167 -22.00 -3.96 14.75
CA ILE A 167 -21.69 -5.30 15.23
C ILE A 167 -22.03 -5.33 16.71
N SER A 168 -22.89 -6.27 17.09
CA SER A 168 -23.40 -6.36 18.44
C SER A 168 -22.39 -7.09 19.33
N ILE A 169 -22.29 -6.66 20.59
CA ILE A 169 -21.44 -7.30 21.59
C ILE A 169 -22.32 -8.36 22.28
N PRO A 170 -21.99 -9.65 22.15
CA PRO A 170 -22.79 -10.72 22.75
C PRO A 170 -22.81 -10.54 24.27
N LYS A 171 -24.00 -10.64 24.85
CA LYS A 171 -24.18 -10.47 26.29
C LYS A 171 -23.93 -11.80 26.97
N VAL A 172 -23.02 -11.82 27.93
CA VAL A 172 -22.75 -13.02 28.70
C VAL A 172 -23.95 -13.28 29.62
N PRO A 173 -24.63 -14.44 29.49
CA PRO A 173 -25.71 -14.78 30.40
C PRO A 173 -25.16 -14.97 31.83
N VAL A 174 -26.02 -14.79 32.82
CA VAL A 174 -25.64 -14.92 34.25
C VAL A 174 -25.04 -16.30 34.53
N VAL A 175 -25.65 -17.34 33.95
CA VAL A 175 -25.17 -18.73 34.00
C VAL A 175 -24.86 -19.18 32.57
N PRO A 176 -23.61 -19.01 32.09
CA PRO A 176 -23.24 -19.42 30.74
C PRO A 176 -23.11 -20.93 30.62
N SER A 177 -23.55 -21.47 29.49
CA SER A 177 -23.27 -22.85 29.12
C SER A 177 -21.79 -23.01 28.77
N PHE A 178 -21.21 -24.19 29.00
CA PHE A 178 -19.81 -24.43 28.64
C PHE A 178 -19.57 -24.22 27.14
N ALA A 179 -20.52 -24.66 26.29
CA ALA A 179 -20.52 -24.39 24.86
C ALA A 179 -20.42 -22.89 24.52
N PHE A 180 -21.17 -22.04 25.23
CA PHE A 180 -21.12 -20.59 25.04
C PHE A 180 -19.73 -20.03 25.39
N LEU A 181 -19.11 -20.48 26.49
CA LEU A 181 -17.78 -20.02 26.89
C LEU A 181 -16.71 -20.44 25.88
N VAL A 182 -16.78 -21.67 25.38
CA VAL A 182 -15.88 -22.17 24.31
C VAL A 182 -15.97 -21.27 23.08
N LEU A 183 -17.18 -20.97 22.61
CA LEU A 183 -17.41 -20.15 21.42
C LEU A 183 -17.04 -18.66 21.63
N SER A 184 -17.12 -18.18 22.87
CA SER A 184 -16.82 -16.77 23.19
C SER A 184 -15.33 -16.49 23.32
N PHE A 185 -14.56 -17.46 23.83
CA PHE A 185 -13.16 -17.23 24.21
C PHE A 185 -12.14 -17.96 23.34
N LEU A 186 -12.48 -19.08 22.71
CA LEU A 186 -11.55 -19.74 21.79
C LEU A 186 -11.64 -19.13 20.39
N PRO A 187 -10.52 -19.01 19.66
CA PRO A 187 -10.54 -18.65 18.25
C PRO A 187 -11.16 -19.79 17.41
N ASN A 188 -11.75 -19.43 16.27
CA ASN A 188 -12.45 -20.38 15.38
C ASN A 188 -11.56 -21.56 14.93
N SER A 189 -10.23 -21.38 14.87
CA SER A 189 -9.28 -22.44 14.53
C SER A 189 -9.16 -23.54 15.60
N LEU A 190 -9.57 -23.24 16.83
CA LEU A 190 -9.55 -24.16 17.97
C LEU A 190 -10.96 -24.65 18.34
N TRP A 191 -11.98 -24.31 17.54
CA TRP A 191 -13.33 -24.80 17.79
C TRP A 191 -13.42 -26.29 17.45
N PRO A 192 -13.95 -27.13 18.36
CA PRO A 192 -14.16 -28.54 18.06
C PRO A 192 -15.28 -28.70 17.01
N SER A 193 -15.14 -29.69 16.13
CA SER A 193 -16.21 -30.04 15.17
C SER A 193 -17.41 -30.69 15.86
N ASP A 194 -17.14 -31.44 16.93
CA ASP A 194 -18.12 -32.09 17.80
C ASP A 194 -18.32 -31.31 19.11
N PRO A 195 -19.32 -31.66 19.93
CA PRO A 195 -19.57 -30.98 21.20
C PRO A 195 -18.30 -30.95 22.09
N PRO A 196 -18.04 -29.84 22.80
CA PRO A 196 -16.83 -29.68 23.61
C PRO A 196 -16.55 -30.83 24.58
N THR A 197 -15.28 -31.25 24.63
CA THR A 197 -14.79 -32.35 25.47
C THR A 197 -13.93 -31.85 26.63
N ALA A 198 -13.43 -32.76 27.46
CA ALA A 198 -12.48 -32.43 28.52
C ALA A 198 -11.17 -31.82 28.00
N GLU A 199 -10.75 -32.17 26.78
CA GLU A 199 -9.58 -31.56 26.16
C GLU A 199 -9.84 -30.09 25.80
N THR A 200 -11.04 -29.80 25.28
CA THR A 200 -11.46 -28.41 25.01
C THR A 200 -11.47 -27.58 26.29
N TYR A 201 -11.86 -28.16 27.42
CA TYR A 201 -11.79 -27.50 28.73
C TYR A 201 -10.36 -27.12 29.10
N ARG A 202 -9.40 -28.05 28.95
CA ARG A 202 -7.98 -27.77 29.23
C ARG A 202 -7.44 -26.65 28.34
N ILE A 203 -7.72 -26.72 27.03
CA ILE A 203 -7.32 -25.70 26.07
C ILE A 203 -7.90 -24.32 26.45
N LEU A 204 -9.19 -24.27 26.81
CA LEU A 204 -9.85 -23.04 27.22
C LEU A 204 -9.24 -22.45 28.49
N THR A 205 -9.00 -23.26 29.53
CA THR A 205 -8.40 -22.79 30.78
C THR A 205 -6.99 -22.24 30.53
N THR A 206 -6.15 -22.95 29.79
CA THR A 206 -4.82 -22.46 29.40
C THR A 206 -4.89 -21.18 28.56
N HIS A 207 -5.89 -21.06 27.68
CA HIS A 207 -6.08 -19.85 26.88
C HIS A 207 -6.46 -18.62 27.73
N LEU A 208 -7.31 -18.81 28.73
CA LEU A 208 -7.72 -17.75 29.67
C LEU A 208 -6.60 -17.32 30.62
N GLU A 209 -5.60 -18.17 30.83
CA GLU A 209 -4.42 -17.83 31.63
C GLU A 209 -3.46 -16.87 30.91
N ASN A 210 -3.59 -16.70 29.59
CA ASN A 210 -2.76 -15.77 28.81
C ASN A 210 -3.01 -14.31 29.24
N ASP A 211 -1.93 -13.57 29.52
CA ASP A 211 -1.99 -12.18 30.00
C ASP A 211 -2.72 -11.22 29.04
N ASP A 212 -2.60 -11.44 27.73
CA ASP A 212 -3.30 -10.63 26.73
C ASP A 212 -4.82 -10.84 26.79
N ILE A 213 -5.25 -12.07 27.09
CA ILE A 213 -6.66 -12.41 27.26
C ILE A 213 -7.18 -11.83 28.58
N LYS A 214 -6.42 -11.95 29.67
CA LYS A 214 -6.76 -11.36 30.98
C LYS A 214 -7.02 -9.86 30.90
N LYS A 215 -6.17 -9.12 30.17
CA LYS A 215 -6.36 -7.67 29.94
C LYS A 215 -7.68 -7.39 29.21
N LYS A 216 -8.03 -8.18 28.20
CA LYS A 216 -9.29 -8.04 27.45
C LYS A 216 -10.52 -8.41 28.29
N LEU A 217 -10.41 -9.43 29.14
CA LEU A 217 -11.49 -9.86 30.04
C LEU A 217 -11.88 -8.77 31.04
N ALA A 218 -10.91 -8.00 31.55
CA ALA A 218 -11.15 -6.89 32.47
C ALA A 218 -12.05 -5.81 31.84
N VAL A 219 -11.91 -5.56 30.53
CA VAL A 219 -12.75 -4.61 29.78
C VAL A 219 -14.14 -5.20 29.49
N PHE A 220 -14.19 -6.50 29.22
CA PHE A 220 -15.42 -7.16 28.78
C PHE A 220 -16.48 -7.29 29.90
N ASN A 221 -16.06 -7.48 31.15
CA ASN A 221 -17.00 -7.55 32.26
C ASN A 221 -16.40 -6.99 33.57
N PRO A 222 -16.48 -5.66 33.79
CA PRO A 222 -15.90 -5.02 34.96
C PRO A 222 -16.64 -5.35 36.28
N ASN A 223 -17.87 -5.88 36.21
CA ASN A 223 -18.78 -5.97 37.37
C ASN A 223 -18.98 -7.40 37.90
N THR A 224 -18.24 -8.40 37.41
CA THR A 224 -18.39 -9.77 37.92
C THR A 224 -17.42 -10.05 39.06
N ASN A 225 -17.96 -10.28 40.25
CA ASN A 225 -17.21 -10.73 41.42
C ASN A 225 -16.65 -12.16 41.26
N ILE A 226 -17.20 -12.97 40.34
CA ILE A 226 -16.79 -14.35 40.13
C ILE A 226 -15.70 -14.42 39.05
N PRO A 227 -14.51 -14.97 39.35
CA PRO A 227 -13.44 -15.13 38.37
C PRO A 227 -13.86 -16.04 37.21
N TRP A 228 -13.39 -15.73 36.00
CA TRP A 228 -13.76 -16.47 34.79
C TRP A 228 -13.43 -17.96 34.86
N ASN A 229 -12.30 -18.33 35.48
CA ASN A 229 -11.91 -19.72 35.65
C ASN A 229 -12.96 -20.52 36.44
N GLU A 230 -13.50 -19.95 37.51
CA GLU A 230 -14.54 -20.60 38.31
C GLU A 230 -15.83 -20.79 37.50
N LYS A 231 -16.23 -19.80 36.70
CA LYS A 231 -17.38 -19.94 35.79
C LYS A 231 -17.18 -21.06 34.76
N VAL A 232 -15.97 -21.16 34.21
CA VAL A 232 -15.63 -22.22 33.25
C VAL A 232 -15.71 -23.58 33.93
N THR A 233 -15.13 -23.75 35.12
CA THR A 233 -15.21 -24.98 35.92
C THR A 233 -16.66 -25.39 36.20
N ILE A 234 -17.46 -24.49 36.79
CA ILE A 234 -18.87 -24.77 37.12
C ILE A 234 -19.68 -25.12 35.86
N SER A 235 -19.48 -24.38 34.77
CA SER A 235 -20.18 -24.65 33.51
C SER A 235 -19.78 -26.00 32.91
N PHE A 236 -18.53 -26.42 33.07
CA PHE A 236 -18.00 -27.68 32.56
C PHE A 236 -18.48 -28.87 33.37
N GLU A 237 -18.52 -28.76 34.71
CA GLU A 237 -19.11 -29.78 35.58
C GLU A 237 -20.59 -29.99 35.22
N ASN A 238 -21.35 -28.91 35.08
CA ASN A 238 -22.73 -28.96 34.60
C ASN A 238 -22.82 -29.58 33.20
N TRP A 239 -21.90 -29.25 32.30
CA TRP A 239 -21.84 -29.83 30.96
C TRP A 239 -21.61 -31.34 31.02
N GLN A 240 -20.74 -31.84 31.89
CA GLN A 240 -20.42 -33.26 31.97
C GLN A 240 -21.64 -34.12 32.32
N THR A 241 -22.53 -33.63 33.18
CA THR A 241 -23.75 -34.35 33.60
C THR A 241 -24.78 -34.55 32.48
N LEU A 242 -24.68 -33.80 31.38
CA LEU A 242 -25.66 -33.86 30.28
C LEU A 242 -25.43 -35.08 29.37
N PRO A 243 -26.51 -35.70 28.86
CA PRO A 243 -26.41 -36.76 27.86
C PRO A 243 -25.87 -36.20 26.53
N LEU A 244 -25.25 -37.06 25.72
CA LEU A 244 -24.59 -36.65 24.47
C LEU A 244 -25.56 -35.97 23.47
N ALA A 245 -26.81 -36.43 23.41
CA ALA A 245 -27.84 -35.82 22.58
C ALA A 245 -28.10 -34.35 22.98
N ALA A 246 -28.25 -34.08 24.28
CA ALA A 246 -28.45 -32.74 24.81
C ALA A 246 -27.21 -31.85 24.59
N LYS A 247 -25.99 -32.40 24.75
CA LYS A 247 -24.74 -31.69 24.43
C LYS A 247 -24.71 -31.23 22.98
N ARG A 248 -25.07 -32.11 22.04
CA ARG A 248 -25.12 -31.78 20.60
C ARG A 248 -26.17 -30.71 20.30
N GLU A 249 -27.34 -30.81 20.91
CA GLU A 249 -28.41 -29.81 20.74
C GLU A 249 -27.98 -28.43 21.26
N ILE A 250 -27.43 -28.37 22.49
CA ILE A 250 -26.97 -27.11 23.08
C ILE A 250 -25.83 -26.53 22.25
N TRP A 251 -24.87 -27.35 21.81
CA TRP A 251 -23.77 -26.89 20.95
C TRP A 251 -24.28 -26.21 19.68
N ASN A 252 -25.17 -26.87 18.94
CA ASN A 252 -25.76 -26.32 17.72
C ASN A 252 -26.63 -25.08 17.97
N ARG A 253 -27.30 -25.01 19.12
CA ARG A 253 -28.10 -23.84 19.52
C ARG A 253 -27.20 -22.66 19.85
N GLU A 254 -26.13 -22.88 20.60
CA GLU A 254 -25.20 -21.83 21.02
C GLU A 254 -24.40 -21.26 19.85
N GLN A 255 -23.95 -22.10 18.91
CA GLN A 255 -23.32 -21.63 17.67
C GLN A 255 -24.23 -20.66 16.91
N ARG A 256 -25.50 -21.03 16.72
CA ARG A 256 -26.49 -20.18 16.05
C ARG A 256 -26.78 -18.91 16.83
N ARG A 257 -26.98 -19.02 18.14
CA ARG A 257 -27.26 -17.88 19.02
C ARG A 257 -26.13 -16.86 19.00
N ILE A 258 -24.89 -17.31 19.19
CA ILE A 258 -23.72 -16.41 19.18
C ILE A 258 -23.54 -15.77 17.81
N ALA A 259 -23.72 -16.52 16.72
CA ALA A 259 -23.68 -15.94 15.38
C ALA A 259 -24.76 -14.87 15.18
N GLN A 260 -25.99 -15.12 15.61
CA GLN A 260 -27.10 -14.16 15.54
C GLN A 260 -26.83 -12.92 16.41
N GLU A 261 -26.36 -13.10 17.64
CA GLU A 261 -26.01 -12.00 18.53
C GLU A 261 -24.86 -11.18 17.95
N LEU A 262 -23.77 -11.80 17.48
CA LEU A 262 -22.63 -11.07 16.89
C LEU A 262 -23.01 -10.27 15.66
N LEU A 263 -23.76 -10.89 14.74
CA LEU A 263 -24.22 -10.23 13.52
C LEU A 263 -25.22 -9.11 13.83
N GLY A 264 -26.07 -9.28 14.86
CA GLY A 264 -27.15 -8.36 15.16
C GLY A 264 -28.08 -8.21 13.96
N ASN A 265 -28.15 -6.99 13.43
CA ASN A 265 -28.96 -6.68 12.24
C ASN A 265 -28.16 -6.76 10.93
N LEU A 266 -26.88 -7.12 10.98
CA LEU A 266 -26.03 -7.19 9.79
C LEU A 266 -26.21 -8.52 9.08
N THR A 267 -26.30 -8.45 7.76
CA THR A 267 -26.33 -9.62 6.89
C THR A 267 -24.92 -9.97 6.42
N TYR A 268 -24.74 -11.20 5.92
CA TYR A 268 -23.47 -11.58 5.27
C TYR A 268 -23.13 -10.67 4.07
N PHE A 269 -24.15 -10.19 3.38
CA PHE A 269 -23.99 -9.23 2.27
C PHE A 269 -23.37 -7.92 2.75
N ASP A 270 -23.81 -7.38 3.90
CA ASP A 270 -23.23 -6.17 4.49
C ASP A 270 -21.74 -6.35 4.79
N PHE A 271 -21.34 -7.53 5.27
CA PHE A 271 -19.93 -7.85 5.46
C PHE A 271 -19.17 -7.94 4.14
N ALA A 272 -19.74 -8.57 3.11
CA ALA A 272 -19.08 -8.69 1.81
C ALA A 272 -18.82 -7.32 1.18
N VAL A 273 -19.81 -6.41 1.22
CA VAL A 273 -19.77 -5.12 0.53
C VAL A 273 -19.11 -4.02 1.39
N ARG A 274 -18.76 -4.28 2.66
CA ARG A 274 -18.26 -3.26 3.61
C ARG A 274 -17.13 -2.37 3.08
N LYS A 275 -16.18 -2.95 2.34
CA LYS A 275 -15.01 -2.21 1.80
C LYS A 275 -15.41 -1.35 0.60
N ASP A 276 -16.23 -1.91 -0.28
CA ASP A 276 -16.70 -1.25 -1.49
C ASP A 276 -17.62 -0.08 -1.11
N TRP A 277 -18.50 -0.28 -0.13
CA TRP A 277 -19.36 0.76 0.40
C TRP A 277 -18.58 1.89 1.08
N ALA A 278 -17.57 1.57 1.90
CA ALA A 278 -16.69 2.59 2.48
C ALA A 278 -15.96 3.39 1.39
N THR A 279 -15.59 2.75 0.28
CA THR A 279 -14.95 3.40 -0.86
C THR A 279 -15.92 4.27 -1.65
N HIS A 280 -17.15 3.80 -1.86
CA HIS A 280 -18.22 4.59 -2.47
C HIS A 280 -18.46 5.89 -1.70
N LEU A 281 -18.59 5.82 -0.37
CA LEU A 281 -18.79 6.98 0.49
C LEU A 281 -17.60 7.95 0.50
N MET A 282 -16.37 7.43 0.36
CA MET A 282 -15.20 8.30 0.15
C MET A 282 -15.31 9.06 -1.18
N ASN A 283 -15.72 8.38 -2.25
CA ASN A 283 -15.86 8.99 -3.58
C ASN A 283 -16.98 10.04 -3.58
N GLU A 284 -18.12 9.75 -2.97
CA GLU A 284 -19.20 10.72 -2.78
C GLU A 284 -18.73 11.95 -2.01
N LYS A 285 -17.93 11.75 -0.95
CA LYS A 285 -17.38 12.88 -0.18
C LYS A 285 -16.30 13.65 -0.96
N LYS A 286 -15.58 12.98 -1.86
CA LYS A 286 -14.65 13.62 -2.78
C LYS A 286 -15.38 14.51 -3.78
N GLU A 287 -16.45 14.02 -4.38
CA GLU A 287 -17.28 14.83 -5.28
C GLU A 287 -17.84 16.07 -4.58
N GLN A 288 -18.27 15.95 -3.31
CA GLN A 288 -18.70 17.11 -2.51
C GLN A 288 -17.57 18.13 -2.28
N ILE A 289 -16.36 17.69 -1.92
CA ILE A 289 -15.23 18.60 -1.69
C ILE A 289 -14.82 19.28 -3.00
N ASP A 290 -14.81 18.54 -4.11
CA ASP A 290 -14.47 19.09 -5.42
C ASP A 290 -15.49 20.18 -5.83
N VAL A 291 -16.79 19.98 -5.54
CA VAL A 291 -17.84 21.00 -5.75
C VAL A 291 -17.64 22.22 -4.83
N ASP A 292 -17.36 22.01 -3.54
CA ASP A 292 -17.14 23.10 -2.58
C ASP A 292 -15.89 23.94 -2.96
N ASP A 293 -14.80 23.30 -3.38
CA ASP A 293 -13.57 23.99 -3.77
C ASP A 293 -13.78 24.83 -5.05
N ILE A 294 -14.51 24.32 -6.05
CA ILE A 294 -14.88 25.07 -7.27
C ILE A 294 -15.74 26.30 -6.93
N SER A 295 -16.68 26.17 -6.00
CA SER A 295 -17.51 27.30 -5.56
C SER A 295 -16.72 28.37 -4.79
N SER A 296 -15.62 27.98 -4.13
CA SER A 296 -14.78 28.90 -3.34
C SER A 296 -13.73 29.64 -4.17
N ASP A 297 -13.39 29.13 -5.35
CA ASP A 297 -12.37 29.74 -6.21
C ASP A 297 -12.91 30.95 -6.99
N GLU A 298 -14.23 31.05 -7.23
CA GLU A 298 -14.84 32.28 -7.78
C GLU A 298 -14.69 33.48 -6.82
N ASP A 299 -14.70 33.25 -5.51
CA ASP A 299 -14.48 34.29 -4.50
C ASP A 299 -12.98 34.57 -4.25
N LYS A 300 -12.10 33.57 -4.45
CA LYS A 300 -10.63 33.80 -4.36
C LYS A 300 -10.06 34.50 -5.58
N PHE A 301 -10.62 34.31 -6.78
CA PHE A 301 -10.16 35.02 -7.97
C PHE A 301 -10.44 36.53 -7.86
N LYS A 302 -11.58 36.92 -7.27
CA LYS A 302 -11.90 38.33 -6.97
C LYS A 302 -10.92 38.99 -5.99
N LEU A 303 -10.41 38.25 -5.01
CA LEU A 303 -9.41 38.78 -4.06
C LEU A 303 -8.00 38.94 -4.65
N VAL A 304 -7.68 38.22 -5.74
CA VAL A 304 -6.40 38.37 -6.43
C VAL A 304 -6.44 39.51 -7.46
N GLU A 305 -7.59 39.78 -8.08
CA GLU A 305 -7.77 40.98 -8.93
C GLU A 305 -7.68 42.27 -8.11
N ASP A 306 -8.23 42.33 -6.89
CA ASP A 306 -8.08 43.49 -5.98
C ASP A 306 -6.66 43.65 -5.39
N ALA A 307 -5.83 42.60 -5.44
CA ALA A 307 -4.43 42.64 -4.99
C ALA A 307 -3.43 42.83 -6.14
N GLY A 308 -3.84 42.57 -7.39
CA GLY A 308 -3.04 42.77 -8.60
C GLY A 308 -2.71 44.24 -8.85
N ASP A 309 -3.58 45.15 -8.42
CA ASP A 309 -3.41 46.59 -8.58
C ASP A 309 -2.37 47.22 -7.62
N LYS A 310 -1.74 46.40 -6.75
CA LYS A 310 -0.68 46.87 -5.82
C LYS A 310 0.70 46.24 -6.06
N LEU A 311 0.84 45.32 -7.02
CA LEU A 311 2.13 44.69 -7.31
C LEU A 311 2.84 45.25 -8.54
N GLU A 312 2.12 45.93 -9.45
CA GLU A 312 2.74 46.61 -10.61
C GLU A 312 3.65 47.79 -10.22
N ASP A 313 3.46 48.39 -9.05
CA ASP A 313 4.30 49.51 -8.60
C ASP A 313 5.63 49.08 -7.94
N LYS A 314 5.81 47.79 -7.63
CA LYS A 314 7.03 47.34 -6.92
C LYS A 314 8.17 46.88 -7.83
N TYR A 315 7.92 46.79 -9.14
CA TYR A 315 8.91 46.40 -10.16
C TYR A 315 8.96 47.35 -11.34
N LYS A 316 8.59 48.63 -11.14
CA LYS A 316 9.04 49.69 -12.04
C LYS A 316 10.53 49.86 -11.82
N LEU A 317 11.32 49.18 -12.67
CA LEU A 317 12.75 49.47 -12.84
C LEU A 317 12.85 50.98 -13.05
N ASP A 318 13.75 51.62 -12.31
CA ASP A 318 13.96 53.05 -12.55
C ASP A 318 14.51 53.26 -13.97
N ASP A 319 14.34 54.46 -14.52
CA ASP A 319 14.78 54.76 -15.88
C ASP A 319 16.29 54.51 -16.08
N ALA A 320 17.08 54.54 -14.99
CA ALA A 320 18.51 54.27 -15.02
C ALA A 320 18.82 52.76 -15.13
N GLU A 321 18.07 51.91 -14.44
CA GLU A 321 18.14 50.45 -14.52
C GLU A 321 17.67 49.97 -15.90
N LEU A 322 16.60 50.57 -16.44
CA LEU A 322 16.14 50.33 -17.82
C LEU A 322 17.21 50.73 -18.85
N ALA A 323 17.86 51.88 -18.67
CA ALA A 323 18.97 52.30 -19.52
C ALA A 323 20.19 51.37 -19.41
N ALA A 324 20.50 50.88 -18.21
CA ALA A 324 21.59 49.93 -17.99
C ALA A 324 21.33 48.57 -18.66
N VAL A 325 20.11 48.05 -18.56
CA VAL A 325 19.70 46.81 -19.23
C VAL A 325 19.73 46.97 -20.75
N ALA A 326 19.24 48.11 -21.27
CA ALA A 326 19.30 48.41 -22.70
C ALA A 326 20.74 48.53 -23.21
N ALA A 327 21.63 49.18 -22.45
CA ALA A 327 23.05 49.29 -22.78
C ALA A 327 23.76 47.92 -22.76
N ALA A 328 23.47 47.08 -21.76
CA ALA A 328 24.01 45.72 -21.68
C ALA A 328 23.54 44.84 -22.86
N ALA A 329 22.27 44.95 -23.24
CA ALA A 329 21.73 44.25 -24.41
C ALA A 329 22.39 44.72 -25.72
N ALA A 330 22.58 46.03 -25.89
CA ALA A 330 23.27 46.58 -27.06
C ALA A 330 24.74 46.12 -27.15
N ALA A 331 25.44 46.06 -26.01
CA ALA A 331 26.81 45.55 -25.94
C ALA A 331 26.89 44.06 -26.30
N ALA A 332 25.93 43.25 -25.84
CA ALA A 332 25.86 41.83 -26.17
C ALA A 332 25.63 41.59 -27.66
N VAL A 333 24.77 42.40 -28.30
CA VAL A 333 24.54 42.32 -29.76
C VAL A 333 25.79 42.73 -30.53
N LYS A 334 26.49 43.79 -30.08
CA LYS A 334 27.71 44.27 -30.75
C LYS A 334 28.86 43.26 -30.66
N GLY A 335 29.03 42.61 -29.51
CA GLY A 335 29.99 41.53 -29.34
C GLY A 335 29.68 40.32 -30.25
N TYR A 336 28.41 40.03 -30.50
CA TYR A 336 28.01 38.94 -31.40
C TYR A 336 28.30 39.25 -32.88
N THR A 337 28.20 40.52 -33.29
CA THR A 337 28.48 40.92 -34.68
C THR A 337 29.98 40.97 -35.01
N GLU A 338 30.83 41.32 -34.04
CA GLU A 338 32.28 41.35 -34.23
C GLU A 338 32.90 39.94 -34.31
N ASP A 339 32.32 38.97 -33.58
CA ASP A 339 32.78 37.57 -33.60
C ASP A 339 32.40 36.78 -34.87
N GLN A 340 31.49 37.32 -35.70
CA GLN A 340 31.08 36.69 -36.97
C GLN A 340 31.81 37.21 -38.21
N GLY A 341 32.76 38.16 -38.08
CA GLY A 341 33.64 38.55 -39.18
C GLY A 341 32.93 39.03 -40.45
N LEU A 342 31.76 39.65 -40.31
CA LEU A 342 31.02 40.30 -41.39
C LEU A 342 31.33 41.81 -41.37
N SER A 343 32.45 42.17 -41.99
CA SER A 343 32.80 43.54 -42.38
C SER A 343 32.36 43.81 -43.82
#